data_AF-A0A7I7YV20-F1
#
_entry.id   AF-A0A7I7YV20-F1
#
_cell.length_a   1.000
_cell.length_b   1.000
_cell.length_c   1.000
_cell.angle_alpha   90.00
_cell.angle_beta   90.00
_cell.angle_gamma   90.00
#
_symmetry.space_group_name_H-M   'P 1'
#
loop_
_entity.id
_entity.type
_entity.pdbx_description
1 polymer ?
#
loop_
_entity_poly.entity_id
_entity_poly.type
_entity_poly.pdbx_seq_one_letter_code
_entity_poly.pdbx_strand_id
1 'polypeptide(L)'
;MTSPRWLAKLGIPVMAAAALFSSAAIATADPADDAYLAQLRAVGFSWPPDHEDALTAMGRLICDDLGWGWTYDQITQNIHATLDPRNVTYGDVGNMVRIAHASYCPNQRCWAAHC
;
A
#
# COMPACT_ATOMS: atom_id res chain seq x y z
N MET A 1 66.76 32.78 -37.73
CA MET A 1 66.24 31.42 -37.49
C MET A 1 64.79 31.55 -37.06
N THR A 2 63.89 31.03 -37.87
CA THR A 2 62.43 30.99 -37.69
C THR A 2 62.06 30.01 -36.58
N SER A 3 61.24 30.44 -35.61
CA SER A 3 60.66 29.55 -34.60
C SER A 3 59.22 29.19 -35.03
N PRO A 4 58.95 27.93 -35.38
CA PRO A 4 57.59 27.47 -35.63
C PRO A 4 56.99 26.90 -34.34
N ARG A 5 55.80 27.44 -34.07
CA ARG A 5 54.61 26.94 -33.36
C ARG A 5 54.57 25.44 -33.00
N TRP A 6 53.63 25.14 -32.07
CA TRP A 6 52.90 23.87 -31.89
C TRP A 6 53.49 23.01 -30.75
N LEU A 7 52.79 22.71 -29.65
CA LEU A 7 51.46 22.10 -29.55
C LEU A 7 50.77 22.45 -28.22
N ALA A 8 49.47 22.66 -28.33
CA ALA A 8 48.52 22.87 -27.25
C ALA A 8 48.63 21.79 -26.16
N LYS A 9 48.79 22.21 -24.90
CA LYS A 9 48.53 21.37 -23.74
C LYS A 9 47.02 21.30 -23.51
N LEU A 10 46.35 20.50 -24.32
CA LEU A 10 44.98 20.04 -24.10
C LEU A 10 45.07 18.82 -23.17
N GLY A 11 44.60 18.98 -21.93
CA GLY A 11 44.65 17.92 -20.94
C GLY A 11 44.10 18.36 -19.60
N ILE A 12 42.83 18.79 -19.57
CA ILE A 12 42.07 18.81 -18.31
C ILE A 12 41.51 17.39 -18.16
N PRO A 13 41.88 16.64 -17.11
CA PRO A 13 41.40 15.29 -16.91
C PRO A 13 39.90 15.34 -16.61
N VAL A 14 39.11 14.73 -17.50
CA VAL A 14 37.73 14.33 -17.22
C VAL A 14 37.83 13.19 -16.20
N MET A 15 37.68 13.47 -14.91
CA MET A 15 37.50 12.44 -13.90
C MET A 15 36.64 12.91 -12.74
N ALA A 16 35.70 12.03 -12.38
CA ALA A 16 34.90 11.97 -11.16
C ALA A 16 33.62 12.82 -11.08
N ALA A 17 32.63 12.51 -11.93
CA ALA A 17 31.22 12.60 -11.55
C ALA A 17 30.65 11.17 -11.46
N ALA A 18 31.15 10.40 -10.50
CA ALA A 18 30.68 9.04 -10.21
C ALA A 18 30.31 8.96 -8.73
N ALA A 19 29.14 9.49 -8.35
CA ALA A 19 28.48 9.15 -7.08
C ALA A 19 27.10 9.84 -6.95
N LEU A 20 26.18 9.66 -7.90
CA LEU A 20 24.74 9.90 -7.64
C LEU A 20 23.87 8.88 -8.38
N PHE A 21 24.26 7.61 -8.35
CA PHE A 21 23.28 6.53 -8.51
C PHE A 21 22.72 6.23 -7.11
N SER A 22 21.99 7.20 -6.56
CA SER A 22 21.07 6.93 -5.47
C SER A 22 20.07 5.94 -6.06
N SER A 23 20.20 4.65 -5.75
CA SER A 23 19.12 3.70 -5.99
C SER A 23 17.93 4.25 -5.21
N ALA A 24 17.02 4.94 -5.88
CA ALA A 24 15.70 5.14 -5.35
C ALA A 24 15.19 3.73 -5.04
N ALA A 25 15.03 3.41 -3.76
CA ALA A 25 14.39 2.18 -3.37
C ALA A 25 13.05 2.17 -4.09
N ILE A 26 12.90 1.24 -5.04
CA ILE A 26 11.63 1.10 -5.76
C ILE A 26 10.66 0.60 -4.71
N ALA A 27 9.76 1.48 -4.26
CA ALA A 27 8.64 1.07 -3.44
C ALA A 27 7.76 0.17 -4.31
N THR A 28 7.88 -1.15 -4.12
CA THR A 28 7.03 -2.12 -4.80
C THR A 28 5.69 -2.14 -4.06
N ALA A 29 4.69 -1.44 -4.59
CA ALA A 29 3.32 -1.58 -4.13
C ALA A 29 2.80 -2.99 -4.43
N ASP A 30 2.07 -3.59 -3.49
CA ASP A 30 1.43 -4.89 -3.71
C ASP A 30 0.18 -4.68 -4.58
N PRO A 31 0.02 -5.37 -5.73
CA PRO A 31 -1.17 -5.23 -6.56
C PRO A 31 -2.48 -5.61 -5.84
N ALA A 32 -2.43 -6.46 -4.80
CA ALA A 32 -3.59 -6.76 -3.97
C ALA A 32 -4.02 -5.55 -3.12
N ASP A 33 -3.05 -4.77 -2.63
CA ASP A 33 -3.30 -3.55 -1.87
C ASP A 33 -3.95 -2.49 -2.75
N ASP A 34 -3.43 -2.28 -3.97
CA ASP A 34 -4.02 -1.36 -4.93
C ASP A 34 -5.47 -1.76 -5.29
N ALA A 35 -5.71 -3.06 -5.53
CA ALA A 35 -7.03 -3.57 -5.85
C ALA A 35 -8.02 -3.45 -4.67
N TYR A 36 -7.55 -3.66 -3.44
CA TYR A 36 -8.33 -3.49 -2.22
C TYR A 36 -8.75 -2.02 -2.03
N LEU A 37 -7.79 -1.09 -2.10
CA LEU A 37 -8.04 0.34 -1.97
C LEU A 37 -8.96 0.85 -3.09
N ALA A 38 -8.77 0.39 -4.33
CA ALA A 38 -9.66 0.74 -5.43
C ALA A 38 -11.12 0.31 -5.17
N GLN A 39 -11.33 -0.91 -4.66
CA GLN A 39 -12.66 -1.41 -4.32
C GLN A 39 -13.30 -0.64 -3.16
N LEU A 40 -12.53 -0.26 -2.13
CA LEU A 40 -13.02 0.59 -1.05
C LEU A 40 -13.53 1.94 -1.59
N ARG A 41 -12.77 2.62 -2.46
CA ARG A 41 -13.23 3.86 -3.08
C ARG A 41 -14.46 3.65 -3.95
N ALA A 42 -14.53 2.54 -4.69
CA ALA A 42 -15.67 2.25 -5.56
C ALA A 42 -16.99 2.10 -4.79
N VAL A 43 -16.94 1.70 -3.51
CA VAL A 43 -18.12 1.65 -2.63
C VAL A 43 -18.32 2.91 -1.79
N GLY A 44 -17.55 3.98 -2.05
CA GLY A 44 -17.69 5.28 -1.39
C GLY A 44 -16.88 5.45 -0.11
N PHE A 45 -16.07 4.48 0.29
CA PHE A 45 -15.19 4.61 1.45
C PHE A 45 -14.09 5.64 1.13
N SER A 46 -13.90 6.62 2.01
CA SER A 46 -12.91 7.69 1.85
C SER A 46 -11.99 7.77 3.07
N TRP A 47 -10.76 8.21 2.85
CA TRP A 47 -9.75 8.37 3.89
C TRP A 47 -8.87 9.58 3.59
N PRO A 48 -8.22 10.17 4.61
CA PRO A 48 -7.21 11.21 4.40
C PRO A 48 -6.02 10.66 3.62
N PRO A 49 -5.23 11.50 2.93
CA PRO A 49 -3.98 11.06 2.31
C PRO A 49 -3.05 10.39 3.33
N ASP A 50 -2.18 9.52 2.83
CA ASP A 50 -1.14 8.81 3.60
C ASP A 50 -1.70 7.85 4.68
N HIS A 51 -2.92 7.33 4.46
CA HIS A 51 -3.57 6.32 5.34
C HIS A 51 -3.69 4.93 4.69
N GLU A 52 -3.19 4.77 3.46
CA GLU A 52 -3.23 3.54 2.68
C GLU A 52 -2.59 2.37 3.46
N ASP A 53 -1.43 2.58 4.07
CA ASP A 53 -0.72 1.56 4.84
C ASP A 53 -1.54 1.04 6.03
N ALA A 54 -2.23 1.95 6.73
CA ALA A 54 -3.09 1.58 7.86
C ALA A 54 -4.33 0.80 7.38
N LEU A 55 -4.91 1.20 6.24
CA LEU A 55 -6.06 0.53 5.66
C LEU A 55 -5.71 -0.87 5.14
N THR A 56 -4.59 -1.03 4.44
CA THR A 56 -4.16 -2.35 3.95
C THR A 56 -3.72 -3.27 5.09
N ALA A 57 -3.13 -2.71 6.16
CA ALA A 57 -2.83 -3.46 7.38
C ALA A 57 -4.12 -3.95 8.07
N MET A 58 -5.15 -3.09 8.21
CA MET A 58 -6.44 -3.54 8.73
C MET A 58 -7.11 -4.57 7.82
N GLY A 59 -7.06 -4.37 6.50
CA GLY A 59 -7.59 -5.33 5.52
C GLY A 59 -7.00 -6.73 5.69
N ARG A 60 -5.69 -6.84 5.94
CA ARG A 60 -5.01 -8.10 6.20
C ARG A 60 -5.37 -8.69 7.57
N LEU A 61 -5.46 -7.86 8.62
CA LEU A 61 -5.87 -8.30 9.97
C LEU A 61 -7.28 -8.89 10.01
N ILE A 62 -8.20 -8.36 9.21
CA ILE A 62 -9.55 -8.94 9.07
C ILE A 62 -9.47 -10.42 8.66
N CYS A 63 -8.48 -10.78 7.84
CA CYS A 63 -8.31 -12.18 7.44
C CYS A 63 -7.85 -13.09 8.57
N ASP A 64 -7.00 -12.57 9.45
CA ASP A 64 -6.62 -13.27 10.66
C ASP A 64 -7.86 -13.46 11.53
N ASP A 65 -8.60 -12.39 11.88
CA ASP A 65 -9.80 -12.48 12.72
C ASP A 65 -10.82 -13.52 12.21
N LEU A 66 -11.03 -13.57 10.89
CA LEU A 66 -11.87 -14.60 10.26
C LEU A 66 -11.30 -16.01 10.46
N GLY A 67 -9.98 -16.20 10.31
CA GLY A 67 -9.30 -17.46 10.58
C GLY A 67 -9.35 -17.89 12.06
N TRP A 68 -9.48 -16.94 12.98
CA TRP A 68 -9.74 -17.18 14.40
C TRP A 68 -11.23 -17.44 14.71
N GLY A 69 -12.09 -17.45 13.69
CA GLY A 69 -13.51 -17.80 13.80
C GLY A 69 -14.41 -16.63 14.16
N TRP A 70 -13.94 -15.39 14.08
CA TRP A 70 -14.78 -14.22 14.31
C TRP A 70 -15.79 -14.04 13.17
N THR A 71 -16.96 -13.51 13.50
CA THR A 71 -17.99 -13.21 12.49
C THR A 71 -17.72 -11.84 11.85
N TYR A 72 -18.27 -11.64 10.66
CA TYR A 72 -18.23 -10.34 9.99
C TYR A 72 -18.78 -9.22 10.87
N ASP A 73 -19.89 -9.47 11.56
CA ASP A 73 -20.55 -8.49 12.42
C ASP A 73 -19.66 -8.13 13.62
N GLN A 74 -19.04 -9.13 14.25
CA GLN A 74 -18.12 -8.90 15.36
C GLN A 74 -16.89 -8.08 14.94
N ILE A 75 -16.30 -8.40 13.79
CA ILE A 75 -15.17 -7.63 13.23
C ILE A 75 -15.62 -6.20 12.90
N THR A 76 -16.78 -6.05 12.25
CA THR A 76 -17.35 -4.75 11.88
C THR A 76 -17.58 -3.88 13.11
N GLN A 77 -18.18 -4.44 14.16
CA GLN A 77 -18.41 -3.74 15.42
C GLN A 77 -17.11 -3.27 16.08
N ASN A 78 -16.09 -4.13 16.12
CA ASN A 78 -14.82 -3.80 16.76
C ASN A 78 -14.03 -2.71 15.99
N ILE A 79 -13.98 -2.81 14.66
CA ILE A 79 -13.35 -1.79 13.83
C ILE A 79 -14.15 -0.48 13.92
N HIS A 80 -15.48 -0.53 13.82
CA HIS A 80 -16.33 0.65 13.91
C HIS A 80 -16.15 1.36 15.25
N ALA A 81 -16.09 0.63 16.38
CA ALA A 81 -15.85 1.23 17.69
C ALA A 81 -14.51 1.99 17.76
N THR A 82 -13.52 1.61 16.95
CA THR A 82 -12.23 2.30 16.84
C THR A 82 -12.30 3.52 15.91
N LEU A 83 -13.12 3.45 14.87
CA LEU A 83 -13.25 4.49 13.83
C LEU A 83 -14.40 5.49 14.08
N ASP A 84 -15.30 5.23 15.01
CA ASP A 84 -16.50 6.04 15.32
C ASP A 84 -16.19 7.55 15.49
N PRO A 85 -15.09 7.97 16.16
CA PRO A 85 -14.73 9.39 16.25
C PRO A 85 -14.41 10.06 14.90
N ARG A 86 -14.25 9.29 13.82
CA ARG A 86 -13.94 9.76 12.47
C ARG A 86 -15.14 9.80 11.53
N ASN A 87 -16.36 9.62 12.06
CA ASN A 87 -17.61 9.67 11.29
C ASN A 87 -17.66 8.66 10.13
N VAL A 88 -17.09 7.47 10.35
CA VAL A 88 -17.18 6.32 9.44
C VAL A 88 -18.41 5.51 9.83
N THR A 89 -19.28 5.15 8.89
CA THR A 89 -20.51 4.43 9.25
C THR A 89 -20.26 2.94 9.46
N TYR A 90 -21.15 2.28 10.20
CA TYR A 90 -21.10 0.81 10.36
C TYR A 90 -21.15 0.09 9.01
N GLY A 91 -21.95 0.60 8.06
CA GLY A 91 -22.05 0.04 6.71
C GLY A 91 -20.75 0.17 5.91
N ASP A 92 -20.01 1.27 6.09
CA ASP A 92 -18.70 1.48 5.47
C ASP A 92 -17.68 0.43 5.97
N VAL A 93 -17.67 0.20 7.28
CA VAL A 93 -16.81 -0.83 7.88
C VAL A 93 -17.25 -2.24 7.46
N GLY A 94 -18.55 -2.51 7.36
CA GLY A 94 -19.05 -3.80 6.90
C GLY A 94 -18.64 -4.10 5.45
N ASN A 95 -18.67 -3.08 4.58
CA ASN A 95 -18.13 -3.17 3.24
C ASN A 95 -16.61 -3.41 3.24
N MET A 96 -15.87 -2.73 4.12
CA MET A 96 -14.44 -2.97 4.30
C MET A 96 -14.14 -4.43 4.65
N VAL A 97 -14.88 -5.03 5.60
CA VAL A 97 -14.72 -6.44 5.99
C VAL A 97 -14.96 -7.39 4.82
N ARG A 98 -16.06 -7.18 4.07
CA ARG A 98 -16.40 -8.00 2.90
C ARG A 98 -15.34 -7.90 1.78
N ILE A 99 -14.89 -6.68 1.48
CA ILE A 99 -13.87 -6.44 0.45
C ILE A 99 -12.52 -7.02 0.89
N ALA A 100 -12.15 -6.82 2.15
CA ALA A 100 -10.92 -7.36 2.73
C ALA A 100 -10.89 -8.89 2.65
N HIS A 101 -11.98 -9.57 3.00
CA HIS A 101 -12.10 -11.02 2.82
C HIS A 101 -11.87 -11.40 1.35
N ALA A 102 -12.61 -10.79 0.42
CA ALA A 102 -12.51 -11.11 -1.00
C ALA A 102 -11.10 -10.89 -1.57
N SER A 103 -10.38 -9.87 -1.08
CA SER A 103 -9.03 -9.51 -1.54
C SER A 103 -7.91 -10.33 -0.87
N TYR A 104 -7.98 -10.52 0.45
CA TYR A 104 -6.85 -11.01 1.25
C TYR A 104 -7.02 -12.43 1.80
N CYS A 105 -8.19 -13.05 1.68
CA CYS A 105 -8.47 -14.36 2.29
C CYS A 105 -8.68 -15.50 1.30
N PRO A 106 -7.63 -15.94 0.57
CA PRO A 106 -7.75 -17.04 -0.39
C PRO A 106 -8.13 -18.37 0.26
N ASN A 107 -7.75 -18.58 1.53
CA ASN A 107 -8.00 -19.83 2.26
C ASN A 107 -9.30 -19.83 3.07
N GLN A 108 -9.87 -18.66 3.37
CA GLN A 108 -11.12 -18.54 4.14
C GLN A 108 -12.34 -18.38 3.23
N ARG A 109 -12.31 -18.94 2.02
CA ARG A 109 -13.40 -18.78 1.02
C ARG A 109 -14.78 -19.20 1.53
N CYS A 110 -14.84 -20.08 2.52
CA CYS A 110 -16.01 -20.24 3.38
C CYS A 110 -15.65 -19.72 4.76
N TRP A 111 -16.47 -18.82 5.28
CA TRP A 111 -16.42 -18.40 6.68
C TRP A 111 -17.00 -19.55 7.51
N ALA A 112 -16.50 -19.76 8.73
CA ALA A 112 -16.93 -20.88 9.57
C ALA A 112 -18.47 -21.10 9.55
N ALA A 113 -18.87 -22.37 9.41
CA ALA A 113 -20.24 -22.88 9.24
C ALA A 113 -21.02 -22.48 7.96
N HIS A 114 -20.54 -21.56 7.12
CA HIS A 114 -21.30 -21.08 5.97
C HIS A 114 -20.45 -21.00 4.69
N CYS A 115 -20.67 -22.01 3.85
CA CYS A 115 -20.76 -21.86 2.41
C CYS A 115 -22.28 -21.85 2.07
#